data_AF-A0A0B4X2Z1-F1
#
_entry.id   AF-A0A0B4X2Z1-F1
#
_cell.length_a   1.000
_cell.length_b   1.000
_cell.length_c   1.000
_cell.angle_alpha   90.00
_cell.angle_beta   90.00
_cell.angle_gamma   90.00
#
_symmetry.space_group_name_H-M   'P 1'
#
loop_
_entity.id
_entity.type
_entity.pdbx_description
1 polymer ?
#
loop_
_entity_poly.entity_id
_entity_poly.type
_entity_poly.pdbx_seq_one_letter_code
_entity_poly.pdbx_strand_id
1 'polypeptide(L)'
;MASELPTSRRRFLAGMATTAAASLLGSTAFAPGAFAQQGGQAPIMRPIPKTAEMIPAIGLGTFETFDIRPGETRDNVREVIRLFHARGGRVIDTSPLYGMAEVCVGDFVTDLGISEDIFITNKTWTTGDYLSDNSHSERQLRQSRERLWRDQIDVLQVHSLENHDQVRHWLAQKKAEGSVRYIGITQWSPEYYDTMERLVNTGTLDFVDNMGALYGELPDPAMRKRMADHYTGLAGVADALKQPPYPGKNYGGVVTWPFPQAPQRT
;
A
#
# COMPACT_ATOMS: atom_id res chain seq x y z
N MET A 1 -30.82 -38.10 -35.68
CA MET A 1 -32.23 -37.68 -35.67
C MET A 1 -32.74 -37.75 -34.24
N ALA A 2 -33.41 -36.69 -33.82
CA ALA A 2 -33.68 -36.28 -32.45
C ALA A 2 -34.69 -37.15 -31.70
N SER A 3 -34.59 -37.20 -30.37
CA SER A 3 -35.62 -36.59 -29.50
C SER A 3 -35.15 -36.56 -28.04
N GLU A 4 -35.52 -35.49 -27.35
CA GLU A 4 -35.10 -35.03 -26.04
C GLU A 4 -35.76 -35.77 -24.85
N LEU A 5 -35.19 -35.55 -23.66
CA LEU A 5 -35.64 -35.99 -22.33
C LEU A 5 -36.99 -35.36 -21.90
N PRO A 6 -37.62 -35.89 -20.84
CA PRO A 6 -37.74 -35.02 -19.66
C PRO A 6 -37.48 -35.70 -18.31
N THR A 7 -37.13 -34.83 -17.37
CA THR A 7 -36.70 -35.02 -15.98
C THR A 7 -37.81 -35.49 -15.03
N SER A 8 -37.41 -36.14 -13.93
CA SER A 8 -38.22 -36.16 -12.70
C SER A 8 -37.32 -36.18 -11.45
N ARG A 9 -37.32 -35.04 -10.76
CA ARG A 9 -36.74 -34.80 -9.43
C ARG A 9 -37.69 -35.39 -8.36
N ARG A 10 -37.60 -36.69 -8.07
CA ARG A 10 -38.18 -37.33 -6.86
C ARG A 10 -37.81 -38.81 -6.84
N ARG A 11 -36.68 -39.17 -6.21
CA ARG A 11 -36.32 -40.51 -5.67
C ARG A 11 -34.80 -40.64 -5.43
N PHE A 12 -34.23 -39.78 -4.59
CA PHE A 12 -32.87 -40.02 -4.06
C PHE A 12 -32.78 -39.82 -2.55
N LEU A 13 -33.87 -40.07 -1.85
CA LEU A 13 -33.91 -40.19 -0.39
C LEU A 13 -34.75 -41.43 -0.06
N ALA A 14 -34.10 -42.61 -0.03
CA ALA A 14 -34.57 -43.79 0.68
C ALA A 14 -33.47 -44.86 0.70
N GLY A 15 -33.01 -45.21 1.91
CA GLY A 15 -32.18 -46.39 2.21
C GLY A 15 -30.69 -46.07 2.28
N MET A 16 -29.96 -46.31 3.36
CA MET A 16 -30.19 -47.24 4.47
C MET A 16 -29.49 -46.72 5.73
N ALA A 17 -30.23 -46.69 6.84
CA ALA A 17 -29.68 -46.72 8.18
C ALA A 17 -29.61 -48.19 8.61
N THR A 18 -28.41 -48.69 8.92
CA THR A 18 -28.23 -49.81 9.87
C THR A 18 -26.95 -49.55 10.67
N THR A 19 -27.20 -49.38 11.96
CA THR A 19 -26.30 -49.26 13.11
C THR A 19 -25.32 -50.43 13.26
N ALA A 20 -24.06 -50.12 13.57
CA ALA A 20 -23.17 -50.99 14.34
C ALA A 20 -22.52 -50.17 15.46
N ALA A 21 -22.63 -50.69 16.68
CA ALA A 21 -22.32 -50.00 17.92
C ALA A 21 -20.86 -50.18 18.37
N ALA A 22 -20.40 -49.18 19.12
CA ALA A 22 -19.46 -49.24 20.24
C ALA A 22 -18.02 -49.73 20.01
N SER A 23 -17.09 -48.76 20.01
CA SER A 23 -15.79 -48.88 20.67
C SER A 23 -15.38 -47.51 21.23
N LEU A 24 -15.79 -47.25 22.47
CA LEU A 24 -15.27 -46.20 23.33
C LEU A 24 -13.90 -46.63 23.87
N LEU A 25 -12.83 -46.15 23.26
CA LEU A 25 -11.51 -46.06 23.91
C LEU A 25 -10.95 -44.67 23.67
N GLY A 26 -10.68 -44.00 24.80
CA GLY A 26 -10.33 -42.60 24.89
C GLY A 26 -9.12 -42.25 24.05
N SER A 27 -9.32 -41.35 23.11
CA SER A 27 -8.30 -40.46 22.61
C SER A 27 -8.80 -39.06 22.93
N THR A 28 -8.23 -38.46 23.98
CA THR A 28 -8.28 -37.01 24.17
C THR A 28 -7.55 -36.38 23.00
N ALA A 29 -8.25 -36.25 21.88
CA ALA A 29 -7.83 -35.38 20.81
C ALA A 29 -7.82 -33.98 21.42
N PHE A 30 -6.62 -33.48 21.69
CA PHE A 30 -6.37 -32.05 21.75
C PHE A 30 -6.81 -31.51 20.39
N ALA A 31 -8.08 -31.10 20.29
CA ALA A 31 -8.48 -30.17 19.27
C ALA A 31 -7.57 -28.96 19.49
N PRO A 32 -6.65 -28.62 18.56
CA PRO A 32 -6.02 -27.32 18.64
C PRO A 32 -7.19 -26.34 18.68
N GLY A 33 -7.26 -25.57 19.77
CA GLY A 33 -8.31 -24.58 19.94
C GLY A 33 -8.40 -23.84 18.62
N ALA A 34 -9.58 -23.91 18.00
CA ALA A 34 -9.91 -23.00 16.92
C ALA A 34 -9.79 -21.63 17.57
N PHE A 35 -8.62 -21.00 17.43
CA PHE A 35 -8.52 -19.57 17.51
C PHE A 35 -9.55 -19.12 16.50
N ALA A 36 -10.69 -18.66 17.00
CA ALA A 36 -11.58 -17.85 16.22
C ALA A 36 -10.68 -16.75 15.67
N GLN A 37 -10.30 -16.90 14.41
CA GLN A 37 -9.69 -15.85 13.65
C GLN A 37 -10.74 -14.75 13.77
N GLN A 38 -10.50 -13.77 14.66
CA GLN A 38 -11.27 -12.55 14.68
C GLN A 38 -11.18 -12.09 13.24
N GLY A 39 -12.26 -12.31 12.49
CA GLY A 39 -12.32 -12.02 11.08
C GLY A 39 -12.04 -10.54 10.98
N GLY A 40 -10.82 -10.18 10.62
CA GLY A 40 -10.47 -8.80 10.38
C GLY A 40 -11.51 -8.28 9.39
N GLN A 41 -12.12 -7.14 9.71
CA GLN A 41 -13.03 -6.52 8.76
C GLN A 41 -12.31 -6.41 7.42
N ALA A 42 -13.00 -6.82 6.34
CA ALA A 42 -12.44 -6.70 5.00
C ALA A 42 -11.97 -5.24 4.78
N PRO A 43 -10.85 -5.03 4.07
CA PRO A 43 -10.35 -3.69 3.82
C PRO A 43 -11.43 -2.85 3.12
N ILE A 44 -11.50 -1.57 3.47
CA ILE A 44 -12.33 -0.62 2.73
C ILE A 44 -11.76 -0.55 1.32
N MET A 45 -12.58 -0.80 0.31
CA MET A 45 -12.18 -0.75 -1.09
C MET A 45 -12.67 0.55 -1.74
N ARG A 46 -11.92 1.07 -2.73
CA ARG A 46 -12.27 2.25 -3.52
C ARG A 46 -12.08 1.96 -5.01
N PRO A 47 -13.01 2.38 -5.89
CA PRO A 47 -12.82 2.26 -7.33
C PRO A 47 -11.84 3.33 -7.83
N ILE A 48 -10.97 2.95 -8.77
CA ILE A 48 -10.25 3.91 -9.61
C ILE A 48 -11.28 4.56 -10.56
N PRO A 49 -11.51 5.89 -10.53
CA PRO A 49 -12.68 6.50 -11.17
C PRO A 49 -12.87 6.19 -12.65
N LYS A 50 -11.79 6.05 -13.42
CA LYS A 50 -11.82 5.81 -14.87
C LYS A 50 -12.03 4.34 -15.27
N THR A 51 -11.68 3.39 -14.40
CA THR A 51 -11.68 1.95 -14.74
C THR A 51 -12.57 1.11 -13.84
N ALA A 52 -13.04 1.66 -12.71
CA ALA A 52 -13.76 0.96 -11.66
C ALA A 52 -13.00 -0.24 -11.04
N GLU A 53 -11.71 -0.39 -11.32
CA GLU A 53 -10.85 -1.35 -10.63
C GLU A 53 -10.82 -1.02 -9.13
N MET A 54 -11.08 -2.02 -8.31
CA MET A 54 -11.19 -1.86 -6.86
C MET A 54 -9.83 -2.07 -6.20
N ILE A 55 -9.34 -1.07 -5.49
CA ILE A 55 -8.11 -1.14 -4.70
C ILE A 55 -8.41 -0.85 -3.22
N PRO A 56 -7.64 -1.39 -2.26
CA PRO A 56 -7.76 -0.99 -0.86
C PRO A 56 -7.56 0.51 -0.68
N ALA A 57 -8.40 1.13 0.14
CA ALA A 57 -8.37 2.55 0.44
C ALA A 57 -7.14 2.98 1.26
N ILE A 58 -6.50 2.02 1.92
CA ILE A 58 -5.29 2.24 2.72
C ILE A 58 -4.11 1.62 1.99
N GLY A 59 -3.13 2.45 1.66
CA GLY A 59 -1.84 2.04 1.10
C GLY A 59 -0.71 2.14 2.12
N LEU A 60 0.44 1.58 1.74
CA LEU A 60 1.69 1.62 2.51
C LEU A 60 2.74 2.44 1.75
N GLY A 61 3.10 3.60 2.28
CA GLY A 61 4.19 4.42 1.75
C GLY A 61 5.54 4.01 2.32
N THR A 62 6.59 4.04 1.50
CA THR A 62 7.93 3.52 1.86
C THR A 62 8.98 4.62 2.09
N PHE A 63 8.62 5.89 1.92
CA PHE A 63 9.53 7.02 2.13
C PHE A 63 10.11 7.01 3.56
N GLU A 64 11.44 7.13 3.66
CA GLU A 64 12.27 7.04 4.87
C GLU A 64 12.21 5.73 5.68
N THR A 65 11.13 4.97 5.60
CA THR A 65 10.88 3.80 6.45
C THR A 65 11.47 2.52 5.87
N PHE A 66 11.68 2.47 4.55
CA PHE A 66 12.25 1.32 3.83
C PHE A 66 13.64 1.62 3.26
N ASP A 67 14.21 2.78 3.60
CA ASP A 67 15.59 3.13 3.25
C ASP A 67 16.56 2.57 4.30
N ILE A 68 17.08 1.37 4.02
CA ILE A 68 17.95 0.61 4.92
C ILE A 68 19.40 0.78 4.49
N ARG A 69 20.28 1.12 5.44
CA ARG A 69 21.70 1.32 5.11
C ARG A 69 22.41 -0.02 4.87
N PRO A 70 23.47 -0.04 4.06
CA PRO A 70 24.29 -1.24 3.90
C PRO A 70 24.75 -1.79 5.26
N GLY A 71 24.47 -3.07 5.52
CA GLY A 71 24.81 -3.77 6.77
C GLY A 71 23.75 -3.73 7.86
N GLU A 72 22.70 -2.92 7.72
CA GLU A 72 21.55 -2.95 8.65
C GLU A 72 20.62 -4.13 8.32
N THR A 73 19.94 -4.65 9.36
CA THR A 73 18.92 -5.70 9.19
C THR A 73 17.67 -5.11 8.54
N ARG A 74 17.02 -5.90 7.69
CA ARG A 74 15.80 -5.50 6.96
C ARG A 74 14.57 -6.36 7.29
N ASP A 75 14.68 -7.20 8.32
CA ASP A 75 13.64 -8.16 8.71
C ASP A 75 12.34 -7.48 9.15
N ASN A 76 12.45 -6.30 9.78
CA ASN A 76 11.31 -5.47 10.16
C ASN A 76 10.51 -5.01 8.93
N VAL A 77 11.18 -4.63 7.84
CA VAL A 77 10.52 -4.22 6.59
C VAL A 77 9.74 -5.38 5.98
N ARG A 78 10.37 -6.56 5.92
CA ARG A 78 9.71 -7.80 5.48
C ARG A 78 8.47 -8.11 6.31
N GLU A 79 8.60 -8.01 7.64
CA GLU A 79 7.50 -8.30 8.57
C GLU A 79 6.35 -7.29 8.43
N VAL A 80 6.64 -6.01 8.21
CA VAL A 80 5.63 -4.98 7.93
C VAL A 80 4.87 -5.31 6.65
N ILE A 81 5.55 -5.66 5.55
CA ILE A 81 4.89 -6.06 4.29
C ILE A 81 4.02 -7.30 4.51
N ARG A 82 4.53 -8.32 5.22
CA ARG A 82 3.80 -9.55 5.51
C ARG A 82 2.52 -9.27 6.31
N LEU A 83 2.60 -8.45 7.36
CA LEU A 83 1.46 -8.07 8.18
C LEU A 83 0.46 -7.21 7.41
N PHE A 84 0.94 -6.24 6.63
CA PHE A 84 0.10 -5.40 5.77
C PHE A 84 -0.70 -6.27 4.80
N HIS A 85 -0.03 -7.18 4.09
CA HIS A 85 -0.69 -8.10 3.17
C HIS A 85 -1.69 -9.03 3.86
N ALA A 86 -1.30 -9.63 5.00
CA ALA A 86 -2.15 -10.52 5.78
C ALA A 86 -3.42 -9.83 6.33
N ARG A 87 -3.44 -8.49 6.40
CA ARG A 87 -4.59 -7.68 6.82
C ARG A 87 -5.35 -7.05 5.66
N GLY A 88 -5.12 -7.51 4.44
CA GLY A 88 -5.84 -7.05 3.24
C GLY A 88 -5.23 -5.83 2.56
N GLY A 89 -4.06 -5.37 3.00
CA GLY A 89 -3.30 -4.33 2.31
C GLY A 89 -2.76 -4.83 0.97
N ARG A 90 -2.91 -4.02 -0.08
CA ARG A 90 -2.46 -4.37 -1.44
C ARG A 90 -1.74 -3.22 -2.16
N VAL A 91 -1.88 -1.98 -1.70
CA VAL A 91 -1.26 -0.81 -2.37
C VAL A 91 0.05 -0.46 -1.68
N ILE A 92 1.16 -0.48 -2.41
CA ILE A 92 2.49 -0.05 -1.91
C ILE A 92 3.01 1.07 -2.79
N ASP A 93 3.33 2.21 -2.17
CA ASP A 93 3.88 3.38 -2.83
C ASP A 93 5.39 3.51 -2.59
N THR A 94 6.17 3.69 -3.66
CA THR A 94 7.63 3.79 -3.63
C THR A 94 8.18 4.82 -4.62
N SER A 95 9.50 4.95 -4.70
CA SER A 95 10.21 5.85 -5.62
C SER A 95 11.64 5.35 -5.84
N PRO A 96 12.23 5.53 -7.03
CA PRO A 96 13.67 5.36 -7.22
C PRO A 96 14.51 6.35 -6.39
N LEU A 97 13.89 7.42 -5.87
CA LEU A 97 14.53 8.38 -4.96
C LEU A 97 14.64 7.84 -3.52
N TYR A 98 13.84 6.84 -3.12
CA TYR A 98 13.69 6.42 -1.73
C TYR A 98 14.74 5.38 -1.31
N GLY A 99 16.01 5.64 -1.66
CA GLY A 99 17.14 4.79 -1.31
C GLY A 99 16.91 3.32 -1.65
N MET A 100 16.94 2.44 -0.65
CA MET A 100 16.76 0.99 -0.82
C MET A 100 15.29 0.53 -0.97
N ALA A 101 14.30 1.43 -0.92
CA ALA A 101 12.90 1.05 -0.83
C ALA A 101 12.41 0.17 -1.99
N GLU A 102 12.74 0.49 -3.25
CA GLU A 102 12.34 -0.34 -4.40
C GLU A 102 12.88 -1.77 -4.31
N VAL A 103 14.15 -1.91 -3.92
CA VAL A 103 14.79 -3.22 -3.77
C VAL A 103 14.14 -3.99 -2.63
N CYS A 104 13.93 -3.36 -1.47
CA CYS A 104 13.25 -3.98 -0.34
C CYS A 104 11.83 -4.43 -0.69
N VAL A 105 11.06 -3.59 -1.39
CA VAL A 105 9.71 -3.95 -1.84
C VAL A 105 9.78 -5.15 -2.78
N GLY A 106 10.56 -5.07 -3.87
CA GLY A 106 10.67 -6.14 -4.86
C GLY A 106 11.11 -7.47 -4.26
N ASP A 107 12.14 -7.43 -3.40
CA ASP A 107 12.67 -8.58 -2.67
C ASP A 107 11.60 -9.26 -1.84
N PHE A 108 10.99 -8.52 -0.94
CA PHE A 108 10.11 -9.12 0.05
C PHE A 108 8.74 -9.49 -0.49
N VAL A 109 8.16 -8.76 -1.45
CA VAL A 109 6.89 -9.21 -2.07
C VAL A 109 7.09 -10.52 -2.83
N THR A 110 8.27 -10.72 -3.42
CA THR A 110 8.62 -11.95 -4.15
C THR A 110 8.95 -13.09 -3.20
N ASP A 111 9.78 -12.86 -2.18
CA ASP A 111 10.08 -13.85 -1.13
C ASP A 111 8.81 -14.32 -0.41
N LEU A 112 7.86 -13.42 -0.17
CA LEU A 112 6.57 -13.75 0.43
C LEU A 112 5.58 -14.41 -0.54
N GLY A 113 5.88 -14.45 -1.85
CA GLY A 113 5.02 -15.03 -2.88
C GLY A 113 3.74 -14.23 -3.14
N ILE A 114 3.77 -12.91 -2.94
CA ILE A 114 2.59 -12.02 -3.03
C ILE A 114 2.73 -10.98 -4.14
N SER A 115 3.72 -11.09 -5.02
CA SER A 115 3.98 -10.09 -6.07
C SER A 115 2.73 -9.77 -6.89
N GLU A 116 2.01 -10.77 -7.39
CA GLU A 116 0.82 -10.55 -8.22
C GLU A 116 -0.36 -9.90 -7.48
N ASP A 117 -0.37 -9.92 -6.15
CA ASP A 117 -1.41 -9.31 -5.33
C ASP A 117 -1.13 -7.83 -5.03
N ILE A 118 0.12 -7.38 -5.15
CA ILE A 118 0.50 -6.02 -4.79
C ILE A 118 0.35 -5.07 -5.98
N PHE A 119 -0.41 -4.00 -5.76
CA PHE A 119 -0.54 -2.83 -6.63
C PHE A 119 0.53 -1.80 -6.26
N ILE A 120 1.48 -1.54 -7.15
CA ILE A 120 2.65 -0.69 -6.91
C ILE A 120 2.48 0.67 -7.57
N THR A 121 2.57 1.73 -6.76
CA THR A 121 2.70 3.11 -7.25
C THR A 121 4.16 3.54 -7.15
N ASN A 122 4.66 4.14 -8.22
CA ASN A 122 6.05 4.57 -8.33
C ASN A 122 6.14 5.95 -8.99
N LYS A 123 7.33 6.52 -9.04
CA LYS A 123 7.56 7.92 -9.42
C LYS A 123 8.72 8.04 -10.40
N THR A 124 8.70 9.10 -11.20
CA THR A 124 9.81 9.47 -12.06
C THR A 124 9.87 10.99 -12.23
N TRP A 125 11.03 11.49 -12.64
CA TRP A 125 11.21 12.88 -13.04
C TRP A 125 12.30 12.97 -14.11
N THR A 126 12.37 14.12 -14.78
CA THR A 126 13.54 14.51 -15.57
C THR A 126 13.97 15.88 -15.10
N THR A 127 15.26 16.15 -14.97
CA THR A 127 15.77 17.51 -14.74
C THR A 127 16.26 18.15 -16.05
N GLY A 128 16.32 17.35 -17.12
CA GLY A 128 16.69 17.74 -18.47
C GLY A 128 18.15 18.17 -18.63
N ASP A 129 18.90 17.49 -19.49
CA ASP A 129 20.16 18.04 -20.02
C ASP A 129 19.91 18.97 -21.23
N TYR A 130 18.76 18.81 -21.90
CA TYR A 130 18.29 19.58 -23.05
C TYR A 130 16.76 19.54 -23.17
N LEU A 131 16.20 20.32 -24.10
CA LEU A 131 14.76 20.36 -24.35
C LEU A 131 14.23 18.97 -24.74
N SER A 132 13.14 18.56 -24.11
CA SER A 132 12.46 17.27 -24.35
C SER A 132 13.26 16.01 -23.97
N ASP A 133 14.17 16.12 -23.01
CA ASP A 133 14.96 14.99 -22.53
C ASP A 133 14.18 14.06 -21.59
N ASN A 134 13.88 12.84 -22.07
CA ASN A 134 13.27 11.75 -21.30
C ASN A 134 14.29 10.74 -20.74
N SER A 135 15.58 10.94 -20.96
CA SER A 135 16.62 9.93 -20.66
C SER A 135 16.64 9.57 -19.17
N HIS A 136 16.34 10.54 -18.29
CA HIS A 136 16.22 10.30 -16.85
C HIS A 136 15.07 9.34 -16.56
N SER A 137 13.89 9.60 -17.11
CA SER A 137 12.71 8.78 -16.89
C SER A 137 12.85 7.38 -17.48
N GLU A 138 13.46 7.25 -18.66
CA GLU A 138 13.78 5.94 -19.26
C GLU A 138 14.75 5.13 -18.39
N ARG A 139 15.83 5.76 -17.90
CA ARG A 139 16.79 5.07 -17.01
C ARG A 139 16.13 4.65 -15.70
N GLN A 140 15.33 5.53 -15.10
CA GLN A 140 14.61 5.24 -13.85
C GLN A 140 13.60 4.11 -14.04
N LEU A 141 12.75 4.15 -15.06
CA LEU A 141 11.76 3.07 -15.28
C LEU A 141 12.43 1.72 -15.48
N ARG A 142 13.49 1.64 -16.28
CA ARG A 142 14.26 0.40 -16.46
C ARG A 142 14.81 -0.10 -15.11
N GLN A 143 15.42 0.78 -14.34
CA GLN A 143 15.98 0.43 -13.03
C GLN A 143 14.90 0.02 -12.01
N SER A 144 13.77 0.73 -11.97
CA SER A 144 12.63 0.40 -11.12
C SER A 144 12.07 -0.97 -11.45
N ARG A 145 11.93 -1.32 -12.73
CA ARG A 145 11.52 -2.67 -13.17
C ARG A 145 12.48 -3.76 -12.71
N GLU A 146 13.80 -3.51 -12.82
CA GLU A 146 14.84 -4.41 -12.32
C GLU A 146 14.79 -4.58 -10.80
N ARG A 147 14.58 -3.49 -10.04
CA ARG A 147 14.58 -3.51 -8.56
C ARG A 147 13.29 -4.08 -7.96
N LEU A 148 12.16 -3.80 -8.58
CA LEU A 148 10.84 -4.28 -8.15
C LEU A 148 10.50 -5.67 -8.69
N TRP A 149 11.32 -6.18 -9.62
CA TRP A 149 11.07 -7.40 -10.41
C TRP A 149 9.70 -7.39 -11.07
N ARG A 150 9.41 -6.31 -11.79
CA ARG A 150 8.15 -6.12 -12.52
C ARG A 150 8.40 -5.73 -13.96
N ASP A 151 7.61 -6.30 -14.87
CA ASP A 151 7.58 -5.86 -16.26
C ASP A 151 6.66 -4.67 -16.50
N GLN A 152 5.59 -4.58 -15.73
CA GLN A 152 4.61 -3.51 -15.80
C GLN A 152 4.47 -2.87 -14.41
N ILE A 153 4.47 -1.54 -14.36
CA ILE A 153 4.22 -0.78 -13.13
C ILE A 153 2.74 -0.37 -13.10
N ASP A 154 2.07 -0.50 -11.95
CA ASP A 154 0.65 -0.17 -11.87
C ASP A 154 0.40 1.33 -12.02
N VAL A 155 1.07 2.16 -11.22
CA VAL A 155 1.00 3.62 -11.37
C VAL A 155 2.40 4.21 -11.48
N LEU A 156 2.63 5.03 -12.50
CA LEU A 156 3.85 5.84 -12.59
C LEU A 156 3.50 7.33 -12.59
N GLN A 157 4.09 8.08 -11.66
CA GLN A 157 3.72 9.46 -11.37
C GLN A 157 4.87 10.44 -11.61
N VAL A 158 4.56 11.67 -12.03
CA VAL A 158 5.55 12.76 -12.04
C VAL A 158 5.87 13.15 -10.60
N HIS A 159 7.11 12.97 -10.18
CA HIS A 159 7.56 13.27 -8.83
C HIS A 159 7.71 14.78 -8.63
N SER A 160 6.95 15.35 -7.69
CA SER A 160 7.02 16.76 -7.29
C SER A 160 6.87 17.75 -8.45
N LEU A 161 6.11 17.35 -9.49
CA LEU A 161 5.89 18.09 -10.74
C LEU A 161 7.16 18.49 -11.52
N GLU A 162 8.29 17.86 -11.23
CA GLU A 162 9.56 18.16 -11.89
C GLU A 162 9.46 17.89 -13.40
N ASN A 163 9.63 18.95 -14.21
CA ASN A 163 9.41 18.96 -15.66
C ASN A 163 8.10 18.26 -16.11
N HIS A 164 7.01 18.50 -15.38
CA HIS A 164 5.76 17.73 -15.55
C HIS A 164 5.20 17.71 -16.98
N ASP A 165 5.35 18.77 -17.76
CA ASP A 165 4.80 18.81 -19.13
C ASP A 165 5.48 17.79 -20.03
N GLN A 166 6.81 17.68 -19.94
CA GLN A 166 7.57 16.69 -20.68
C GLN A 166 7.31 15.28 -20.17
N VAL A 167 7.42 15.08 -18.85
CA VAL A 167 7.27 13.75 -18.24
C VAL A 167 5.87 13.19 -18.46
N ARG A 168 4.82 14.03 -18.46
CA ARG A 168 3.43 13.58 -18.75
C ARG A 168 3.26 13.04 -20.17
N HIS A 169 3.89 13.66 -21.16
CA HIS A 169 3.86 13.14 -22.54
C HIS A 169 4.53 11.77 -22.62
N TRP A 170 5.68 11.63 -21.97
CA TRP A 170 6.38 10.36 -21.87
C TRP A 170 5.57 9.30 -21.12
N LEU A 171 4.92 9.65 -20.00
CA LEU A 171 4.03 8.75 -19.26
C LEU A 171 2.86 8.26 -20.11
N ALA A 172 2.24 9.15 -20.90
CA ALA A 172 1.17 8.76 -21.83
C ALA A 172 1.65 7.74 -22.87
N GLN A 173 2.87 7.92 -23.40
CA GLN A 173 3.50 6.94 -24.29
C GLN A 173 3.72 5.60 -23.57
N LYS A 174 4.28 5.60 -22.35
CA LYS A 174 4.53 4.37 -21.58
C LYS A 174 3.26 3.61 -21.21
N LYS A 175 2.17 4.34 -20.98
CA LYS A 175 0.84 3.77 -20.82
C LYS A 175 0.31 3.13 -22.10
N ALA A 176 0.44 3.81 -23.24
CA ALA A 176 0.05 3.27 -24.55
C ALA A 176 0.86 2.03 -24.95
N GLU A 177 2.15 1.98 -24.58
CA GLU A 177 3.03 0.81 -24.75
C GLU A 177 2.71 -0.35 -23.80
N GLY A 178 1.87 -0.14 -22.78
CA GLY A 178 1.53 -1.15 -21.78
C GLY A 178 2.61 -1.38 -20.72
N SER A 179 3.66 -0.58 -20.68
CA SER A 179 4.69 -0.68 -19.62
C SER A 179 4.23 -0.10 -18.27
N VAL A 180 3.20 0.75 -18.29
CA VAL A 180 2.56 1.35 -17.12
C VAL A 180 1.05 1.25 -17.28
N ARG A 181 0.30 0.87 -16.23
CA ARG A 181 -1.18 0.76 -16.31
C ARG A 181 -1.88 2.11 -16.16
N TYR A 182 -1.38 2.93 -15.22
CA TYR A 182 -1.97 4.21 -14.83
C TYR A 182 -0.92 5.29 -14.66
N ILE A 183 -1.29 6.53 -14.93
CA ILE A 183 -0.38 7.68 -14.83
C ILE A 183 -0.92 8.73 -13.87
N GLY A 184 -0.01 9.43 -13.19
CA GLY A 184 -0.41 10.45 -12.23
C GLY A 184 0.64 11.53 -11.98
N ILE A 185 0.35 12.35 -10.99
CA ILE A 185 1.22 13.41 -10.49
C ILE A 185 1.18 13.41 -8.97
N THR A 186 2.30 13.77 -8.34
CA THR A 186 2.39 13.91 -6.88
C THR A 186 3.11 15.21 -6.54
N GLN A 187 2.69 15.86 -5.46
CA GLN A 187 3.36 17.04 -4.92
C GLN A 187 3.00 17.23 -3.45
N TRP A 188 4.03 17.40 -2.63
CA TRP A 188 3.90 17.55 -1.18
C TRP A 188 3.70 19.01 -0.76
N SER A 189 4.15 19.97 -1.59
CA SER A 189 4.03 21.40 -1.27
C SER A 189 2.67 21.97 -1.70
N PRO A 190 1.90 22.58 -0.77
CA PRO A 190 0.62 23.22 -1.09
C PRO A 190 0.71 24.35 -2.12
N GLU A 191 1.88 24.97 -2.30
CA GLU A 191 2.11 26.07 -3.25
C GLU A 191 1.83 25.67 -4.71
N TYR A 192 1.85 24.37 -5.00
CA TYR A 192 1.65 23.83 -6.34
C TYR A 192 0.23 23.29 -6.57
N TYR A 193 -0.68 23.39 -5.60
CA TYR A 193 -2.02 22.81 -5.71
C TYR A 193 -2.83 23.41 -6.86
N ASP A 194 -2.70 24.71 -7.14
CA ASP A 194 -3.32 25.33 -8.33
C ASP A 194 -2.81 24.69 -9.63
N THR A 195 -1.51 24.35 -9.68
CA THR A 195 -0.92 23.66 -10.83
C THR A 195 -1.45 22.23 -10.93
N MET A 196 -1.55 21.52 -9.82
CA MET A 196 -2.14 20.19 -9.78
C MET A 196 -3.60 20.20 -10.24
N GLU A 197 -4.41 21.14 -9.77
CA GLU A 197 -5.81 21.28 -10.17
C GLU A 197 -5.93 21.52 -11.68
N ARG A 198 -5.14 22.45 -12.25
CA ARG A 198 -5.10 22.66 -13.70
C ARG A 198 -4.76 21.38 -14.46
N LEU A 199 -3.78 20.61 -13.97
CA LEU A 199 -3.37 19.35 -14.59
C LEU A 199 -4.45 18.27 -14.48
N VAL A 200 -5.13 18.15 -13.34
CA VAL A 200 -6.26 17.23 -13.14
C VAL A 200 -7.41 17.56 -14.09
N ASN A 201 -7.72 18.85 -14.24
CA ASN A 201 -8.79 19.34 -15.11
C ASN A 201 -8.55 19.10 -16.61
N THR A 202 -7.33 18.72 -17.02
CA THR A 202 -7.08 18.25 -18.40
C THR A 202 -7.73 16.90 -18.69
N GLY A 203 -8.11 16.14 -17.66
CA GLY A 203 -8.70 14.80 -17.81
C GLY A 203 -7.73 13.73 -18.29
N THR A 204 -6.43 14.02 -18.43
CA THR A 204 -5.44 13.05 -18.94
C THR A 204 -4.86 12.11 -17.88
N LEU A 205 -4.95 12.47 -16.60
CA LEU A 205 -4.34 11.75 -15.48
C LEU A 205 -5.31 10.75 -14.85
N ASP A 206 -4.82 9.62 -14.34
CA ASP A 206 -5.63 8.62 -13.63
C ASP A 206 -5.51 8.77 -12.11
N PHE A 207 -4.34 9.22 -11.63
CA PHE A 207 -4.03 9.41 -10.21
C PHE A 207 -3.55 10.83 -9.93
N VAL A 208 -3.91 11.31 -8.73
CA VAL A 208 -3.36 12.52 -8.12
C VAL A 208 -3.06 12.17 -6.66
N ASP A 209 -1.86 12.48 -6.21
CA ASP A 209 -1.36 12.10 -4.89
C ASP A 209 -0.96 13.33 -4.07
N ASN A 210 -1.02 13.21 -2.73
CA ASN A 210 -0.77 14.24 -1.73
C ASN A 210 -1.72 15.47 -1.71
N MET A 211 -2.77 15.48 -2.52
CA MET A 211 -3.82 16.50 -2.43
C MET A 211 -4.64 16.34 -1.15
N GLY A 212 -4.59 17.34 -0.27
CA GLY A 212 -5.35 17.36 0.99
C GLY A 212 -4.67 16.63 2.16
N ALA A 213 -3.41 16.21 2.02
CA ALA A 213 -2.62 15.74 3.15
C ALA A 213 -2.52 16.86 4.20
N LEU A 214 -2.76 16.54 5.48
CA LEU A 214 -2.80 17.50 6.60
C LEU A 214 -3.93 18.55 6.51
N TYR A 215 -4.88 18.40 5.58
CA TYR A 215 -6.08 19.23 5.48
C TYR A 215 -7.34 18.39 5.71
N GLY A 216 -8.40 19.02 6.24
CA GLY A 216 -9.68 18.38 6.50
C GLY A 216 -10.22 18.70 7.89
N GLU A 217 -11.46 18.31 8.13
CA GLU A 217 -12.06 18.44 9.45
C GLU A 217 -11.40 17.46 10.43
N LEU A 218 -10.97 17.97 11.58
CA LEU A 218 -10.49 17.10 12.65
C LEU A 218 -11.62 16.17 13.10
N PRO A 219 -11.33 14.88 13.38
CA PRO A 219 -12.33 13.99 13.94
C PRO A 219 -12.93 14.58 15.22
N ASP A 220 -14.21 14.29 15.49
CA ASP A 220 -14.87 14.77 16.71
C ASP A 220 -14.14 14.27 17.99
N PRO A 221 -14.38 14.88 19.17
CA PRO A 221 -13.70 14.48 20.40
C PRO A 221 -13.85 12.99 20.75
N ALA A 222 -14.99 12.37 20.44
CA ALA A 222 -15.22 10.97 20.73
C ALA A 222 -14.41 10.05 19.80
N MET A 223 -14.30 10.39 18.52
CA MET A 223 -13.45 9.69 17.56
C MET A 223 -11.98 9.83 17.93
N ARG A 224 -11.51 11.05 18.26
CA ARG A 224 -10.12 11.24 18.70
C ARG A 224 -9.78 10.40 19.92
N LYS A 225 -10.71 10.28 20.89
CA LYS A 225 -10.53 9.39 22.05
C LYS A 225 -10.40 7.93 21.60
N ARG A 226 -11.29 7.42 20.75
CA ARG A 226 -11.20 6.04 20.24
C ARG A 226 -9.89 5.77 19.49
N MET A 227 -9.44 6.72 18.68
CA MET A 227 -8.15 6.61 17.97
C MET A 227 -6.97 6.54 18.95
N ALA A 228 -6.95 7.40 19.97
CA ALA A 228 -5.91 7.41 20.99
C ALA A 228 -5.93 6.12 21.84
N ASP A 229 -7.10 5.68 22.28
CA ASP A 229 -7.26 4.43 23.04
C ASP A 229 -6.81 3.23 22.19
N HIS A 230 -7.16 3.20 20.91
CA HIS A 230 -6.72 2.15 19.99
C HIS A 230 -5.21 2.14 19.85
N TYR A 231 -4.62 3.29 19.53
CA TYR A 231 -3.18 3.41 19.30
C TYR A 231 -2.36 3.08 20.55
N THR A 232 -2.76 3.58 21.72
CA THR A 232 -2.09 3.30 23.00
C THR A 232 -2.31 1.87 23.50
N GLY A 233 -3.38 1.20 23.05
CA GLY A 233 -3.63 -0.22 23.31
C GLY A 233 -2.81 -1.17 22.43
N LEU A 234 -2.14 -0.69 21.39
CA LEU A 234 -1.27 -1.52 20.55
C LEU A 234 0.00 -1.90 21.34
N ALA A 235 0.29 -3.20 21.38
CA ALA A 235 1.49 -3.72 22.02
C ALA A 235 2.75 -3.03 21.46
N GLY A 236 3.63 -2.54 22.35
CA GLY A 236 4.87 -1.84 22.00
C GLY A 236 4.70 -0.36 21.62
N VAL A 237 3.51 0.10 21.26
CA VAL A 237 3.28 1.53 20.91
C VAL A 237 3.28 2.41 22.16
N ALA A 238 2.67 1.95 23.25
CA ALA A 238 2.71 2.67 24.52
C ALA A 238 4.15 2.91 25.03
N ASP A 239 5.08 2.02 24.68
CA ASP A 239 6.50 2.17 25.01
C ASP A 239 7.24 3.02 23.97
N ALA A 240 6.87 2.95 22.69
CA ALA A 240 7.40 3.84 21.65
C ALA A 240 7.13 5.33 21.95
N LEU A 241 5.97 5.65 22.55
CA LEU A 241 5.65 7.01 23.00
C LEU A 241 6.56 7.52 24.13
N LYS A 242 7.34 6.64 24.77
CA LYS A 242 8.31 7.00 25.81
C LYS A 242 9.72 7.17 25.24
N GLN A 243 9.94 6.85 23.97
CA GLN A 243 11.23 6.98 23.29
C GLN A 243 11.36 8.37 22.63
N PRO A 244 12.60 8.88 22.47
CA PRO A 244 12.81 10.09 21.68
C PRO A 244 12.31 9.89 20.24
N PRO A 245 11.65 10.90 19.64
CA PRO A 245 11.30 10.87 18.23
C PRO A 245 12.57 10.67 17.40
N TYR A 246 12.54 9.70 16.48
CA TYR A 246 13.66 9.29 15.62
C TYR A 246 14.93 8.90 16.40
N PRO A 247 14.92 7.77 17.15
CA PRO A 247 16.06 7.32 17.93
C PRO A 247 17.34 7.23 17.09
N GLY A 248 18.42 7.86 17.56
CA GLY A 248 19.71 7.88 16.86
C GLY A 248 19.84 8.92 15.74
N LYS A 249 18.80 9.72 15.46
CA LYS A 249 18.87 10.88 14.56
C LYS A 249 18.95 12.18 15.37
N ASN A 250 19.80 13.11 14.93
CA ASN A 250 19.91 14.45 15.52
C ASN A 250 19.56 15.50 14.46
N TYR A 251 18.47 16.24 14.67
CA TYR A 251 17.98 17.29 13.77
C TYR A 251 18.47 18.68 14.19
N GLY A 252 19.73 18.81 14.63
CA GLY A 252 20.33 20.11 14.95
C GLY A 252 19.59 20.92 16.02
N GLY A 253 18.87 20.26 16.93
CA GLY A 253 18.07 20.91 17.97
C GLY A 253 16.69 21.43 17.54
N VAL A 254 16.27 21.23 16.28
CA VAL A 254 14.93 21.62 15.80
C VAL A 254 13.83 20.77 16.47
N VAL A 255 14.14 19.50 16.74
CA VAL A 255 13.28 18.59 17.49
C VAL A 255 13.94 18.32 18.83
N THR A 256 13.37 18.86 19.91
CA THR A 256 13.83 18.63 21.29
C THR A 256 12.93 17.64 21.99
N TRP A 257 13.54 16.63 22.63
CA TRP A 257 12.86 15.62 23.43
C TRP A 257 13.45 15.59 24.85
N PRO A 258 12.61 15.48 25.91
CA PRO A 258 11.15 15.43 25.87
C PRO A 258 10.55 16.75 25.33
N PHE A 259 9.43 16.64 24.61
CA PHE A 259 8.76 17.84 24.11
C PHE A 259 8.39 18.75 25.30
N PRO A 260 8.56 20.08 25.18
CA PRO A 260 8.16 21.00 26.23
C PRO A 260 6.70 20.76 26.60
N GLN A 261 6.41 20.59 27.89
CA GLN A 261 5.02 20.51 28.33
C GLN A 261 4.34 21.85 28.08
N ALA A 262 3.14 21.83 27.50
CA ALA A 262 2.35 23.03 27.34
C ALA A 262 2.20 23.73 28.71
N PRO A 263 2.38 25.06 28.78
CA PRO A 263 2.21 25.77 30.03
C PRO A 263 0.81 25.49 30.58
N GLN A 264 0.73 25.10 31.86
CA GLN A 264 -0.54 24.94 32.53
C GLN A 264 -1.26 26.28 32.47
N ARG A 265 -2.40 26.32 31.80
CA ARG A 265 -3.27 27.50 31.83
C ARG A 265 -3.82 27.60 33.26
N THR A 266 -3.34 28.60 34.01
CA THR A 266 -3.89 29.03 35.30
C THR A 266 -5.26 29.64 35.12
#